data_AF-A0A0C3B623-F1
#
_entry.id   AF-A0A0C3B623-F1
#
_cell.length_a   1.000
_cell.length_b   1.000
_cell.length_c   1.000
_cell.angle_alpha   90.00
_cell.angle_beta   90.00
_cell.angle_gamma   90.00
#
_symmetry.space_group_name_H-M   'P 1'
#
loop_
_entity.id
_entity.type
_entity.pdbx_description
1 polymer ?
#
loop_
_entity_poly.entity_id
_entity_poly.type
_entity_poly.pdbx_seq_one_letter_code
_entity_poly.pdbx_strand_id
1 'polypeptide(L)'
;EKPTYWRLTVPTSEATQSEELVLSMQGVIVNKDLPPILIKPNEQHQPFIHQSVQLTGFDSKEFQTCINKLQQLHQTFSRQVPEGNMEPLTLGQFRQFDTVEFATRYFTSRRDDPNGTEMPFDQSTDPNSVLARLANNKKYFHGEDNKVLYYALKHVNDESPPRFFDVDPAQFRVGDIVKVQITTAAVPIKNNKFKMISQLRCLALLDGTFTDVSIPYQD
;
A
#
# COMPACT_ATOMS: atom_id res chain seq x y z
N GLU A 1 -25.48 10.52 9.27
CA GLU A 1 -24.72 10.00 8.10
C GLU A 1 -24.29 8.57 8.34
N LYS A 2 -24.20 7.75 7.29
CA LYS A 2 -23.53 6.45 7.38
C LYS A 2 -22.04 6.68 7.12
N PRO A 3 -21.13 6.22 8.00
CA PRO A 3 -19.70 6.43 7.82
C PRO A 3 -19.22 5.78 6.52
N THR A 4 -18.48 6.55 5.71
CA THR A 4 -17.95 6.15 4.39
C THR A 4 -16.61 5.44 4.45
N TYR A 5 -16.01 5.32 5.64
CA TYR A 5 -14.68 4.73 5.82
C TYR A 5 -14.50 4.21 7.24
N TRP A 6 -14.26 2.89 7.42
CA TRP A 6 -14.13 2.27 8.74
C TRP A 6 -12.70 1.80 8.96
N ARG A 7 -11.94 2.52 9.79
CA ARG A 7 -10.56 2.17 10.17
C ARG A 7 -10.53 1.31 11.42
N LEU A 8 -9.52 0.46 11.51
CA LEU A 8 -9.16 -0.18 12.77
C LEU A 8 -8.17 0.70 13.53
N THR A 9 -8.41 0.84 14.83
CA THR A 9 -7.54 1.58 15.73
C THR A 9 -7.13 0.71 16.90
N VAL A 10 -5.96 0.97 17.46
CA VAL A 10 -5.47 0.36 18.69
C VAL A 10 -5.33 1.44 19.77
N PRO A 11 -5.58 1.13 21.05
CA PRO A 11 -5.28 2.05 22.14
C PRO A 11 -3.79 2.36 22.16
N THR A 12 -3.43 3.64 22.35
CA THR A 12 -2.04 4.02 22.60
C THR A 12 -1.65 3.72 24.06
N SER A 13 -0.38 3.91 24.42
CA SER A 13 0.06 3.84 25.82
C SER A 13 -0.69 4.82 26.74
N GLU A 14 -1.24 5.90 26.18
CA GLU A 14 -2.21 6.76 26.83
C GLU A 14 -3.62 6.25 26.52
N ALA A 15 -4.28 5.62 27.48
CA ALA A 15 -5.56 4.91 27.28
C ALA A 15 -6.72 5.77 26.73
N THR A 16 -6.58 7.10 26.74
CA THR A 16 -7.57 8.05 26.18
C THR A 16 -7.36 8.35 24.70
N GLN A 17 -6.25 7.90 24.10
CA GLN A 17 -5.93 8.09 22.69
C GLN A 17 -5.83 6.75 21.98
N SER A 18 -6.21 6.75 20.69
CA SER A 18 -6.10 5.59 19.81
C SER A 18 -5.36 5.97 18.54
N GLU A 19 -4.52 5.07 18.04
CA GLU A 19 -3.81 5.22 16.76
C GLU A 19 -4.32 4.21 15.73
N GLU A 20 -4.08 4.48 14.44
CA GLU A 20 -4.47 3.55 13.37
C GLU A 20 -3.66 2.25 13.47
N LEU A 21 -4.33 1.10 13.32
CA LEU A 21 -3.67 -0.20 13.33
C LEU A 21 -2.79 -0.35 12.08
N VAL A 22 -1.47 -0.35 12.27
CA VAL A 22 -0.48 -0.63 11.22
C VAL A 22 0.01 -2.07 11.33
N LEU A 23 -0.14 -2.83 10.25
CA LEU A 23 0.32 -4.21 10.14
C LEU A 23 1.60 -4.26 9.32
N SER A 24 2.53 -5.13 9.68
CA SER A 24 3.75 -5.37 8.90
C SER A 24 3.77 -6.78 8.33
N MET A 25 4.23 -6.91 7.08
CA MET A 25 4.37 -8.18 6.37
C MET A 25 5.67 -8.18 5.58
N GLN A 26 6.31 -9.34 5.44
CA GLN A 26 7.43 -9.52 4.51
C GLN A 26 7.00 -10.42 3.37
N GLY A 27 7.50 -10.19 2.16
CA GLY A 27 7.23 -11.03 1.00
C GLY A 27 8.09 -10.64 -0.19
N VAL A 28 7.91 -11.36 -1.29
CA VAL A 28 8.60 -11.11 -2.57
C VAL A 28 7.64 -10.40 -3.52
N ILE A 29 8.12 -9.32 -4.16
CA ILE A 29 7.34 -8.61 -5.19
C ILE A 29 7.21 -9.51 -6.42
N VAL A 30 5.97 -9.83 -6.80
CA VAL A 30 5.67 -10.55 -8.06
C VAL A 30 5.06 -9.66 -9.12
N ASN A 31 4.47 -8.53 -8.72
CA ASN A 31 3.97 -7.48 -9.60
C ASN A 31 4.00 -6.14 -8.86
N LYS A 32 4.11 -5.03 -9.59
CA LYS A 32 4.13 -3.68 -9.01
C LYS A 32 3.63 -2.64 -10.01
N ASP A 33 2.94 -1.63 -9.49
CA ASP A 33 2.68 -0.36 -10.15
C ASP A 33 3.17 0.73 -9.19
N LEU A 34 4.42 1.14 -9.34
CA LEU A 34 5.09 2.09 -8.43
C LEU A 34 5.54 3.32 -9.20
N PRO A 35 5.65 4.48 -8.54
CA PRO A 35 6.24 5.66 -9.15
C PRO A 35 7.70 5.43 -9.62
N PRO A 36 8.25 6.32 -10.47
CA PRO A 36 7.71 7.62 -10.89
C PRO A 36 6.57 7.52 -11.92
N ILE A 37 5.57 8.40 -11.78
CA ILE A 37 4.51 8.55 -12.78
C ILE A 37 4.98 9.49 -13.90
N LEU A 38 5.34 8.89 -15.04
CA LEU A 38 5.89 9.62 -16.18
C LEU A 38 4.85 9.89 -17.27
N ILE A 39 3.90 8.97 -17.44
CA ILE A 39 2.88 9.01 -18.49
C ILE A 39 1.60 9.55 -17.88
N LYS A 40 0.96 10.51 -18.57
CA LYS A 40 -0.33 11.07 -18.15
C LYS A 40 -1.41 9.98 -18.07
N PRO A 41 -1.93 9.67 -16.87
CA PRO A 41 -3.05 8.76 -16.73
C PRO A 41 -4.32 9.34 -17.39
N ASN A 42 -5.25 8.46 -17.74
CA ASN A 42 -6.56 8.89 -18.22
C ASN A 42 -7.31 9.62 -17.09
N GLU A 43 -7.66 10.89 -17.33
CA GLU A 43 -8.41 11.74 -16.40
C GLU A 43 -9.74 11.11 -15.95
N GLN A 44 -10.40 10.35 -16.81
CA GLN A 44 -11.66 9.65 -16.47
C GLN A 44 -11.46 8.59 -15.39
N HIS A 45 -10.23 8.08 -15.23
CA HIS A 45 -9.87 7.07 -14.24
C HIS A 45 -9.15 7.67 -13.02
N GLN A 46 -9.10 9.00 -12.88
CA GLN A 46 -8.44 9.68 -11.75
C GLN A 46 -8.73 9.06 -10.37
N PRO A 47 -9.98 8.68 -10.01
CA PRO A 47 -10.28 8.10 -8.69
C PRO A 47 -9.65 6.72 -8.45
N PHE A 48 -9.17 6.07 -9.50
CA PHE A 48 -8.64 4.71 -9.49
C PHE A 48 -7.13 4.66 -9.70
N ILE A 49 -6.45 5.79 -9.94
CA ILE A 49 -5.00 5.83 -10.06
C ILE A 49 -4.40 5.57 -8.67
N HIS A 50 -3.52 4.59 -8.58
CA HIS A 50 -2.93 4.14 -7.33
C HIS A 50 -1.51 3.63 -7.58
N GLN A 51 -0.76 3.50 -6.49
CA GLN A 51 0.47 2.72 -6.42
C GLN A 51 0.19 1.40 -5.72
N SER A 52 0.71 0.29 -6.24
CA SER A 52 0.54 -1.03 -5.64
C SER A 52 1.77 -1.94 -5.74
N VAL A 53 1.81 -2.90 -4.82
CA VAL A 53 2.66 -4.08 -4.90
C VAL A 53 1.83 -5.32 -4.68
N GLN A 54 2.12 -6.37 -5.44
CA GLN A 54 1.59 -7.70 -5.22
C GLN A 54 2.71 -8.58 -4.67
N LEU A 55 2.49 -9.15 -3.48
CA LEU A 55 3.47 -9.95 -2.78
C LEU A 55 3.08 -11.43 -2.74
N THR A 56 4.08 -12.31 -2.76
CA THR A 56 3.94 -13.72 -2.37
C THR A 56 5.00 -14.09 -1.34
N GLY A 57 4.74 -15.14 -0.57
CA GLY A 57 5.69 -15.70 0.39
C GLY A 57 6.36 -16.99 -0.06
N PHE A 58 6.07 -17.48 -1.28
CA PHE A 58 6.54 -18.78 -1.79
C PHE A 58 6.37 -19.92 -0.76
N ASP A 59 5.15 -20.07 -0.24
CA ASP A 59 4.77 -21.04 0.81
C ASP A 59 5.47 -20.90 2.17
N SER A 60 6.10 -19.75 2.45
CA SER A 60 6.60 -19.47 3.80
C SER A 60 5.46 -19.43 4.83
N LYS A 61 5.72 -20.01 6.00
CA LYS A 61 4.75 -20.08 7.10
C LYS A 61 4.41 -18.69 7.65
N GLU A 62 5.39 -17.80 7.62
CA GLU A 62 5.30 -16.42 8.08
C GLU A 62 4.33 -15.63 7.20
N PHE A 63 4.46 -15.76 5.87
CA PHE A 63 3.54 -15.12 4.93
C PHE A 63 2.13 -15.70 5.04
N GLN A 64 2.01 -17.03 5.14
CA GLN A 64 0.71 -17.68 5.32
C GLN A 64 0.03 -17.22 6.62
N THR A 65 0.81 -17.03 7.70
CA THR A 65 0.29 -16.46 8.95
C THR A 65 -0.29 -15.07 8.72
N CYS A 66 0.36 -14.25 7.90
CA CYS A 66 -0.13 -12.92 7.56
C CYS A 66 -1.42 -12.97 6.72
N ILE A 67 -1.51 -13.87 5.73
CA ILE A 67 -2.75 -14.12 4.98
C ILE A 67 -3.89 -14.51 5.92
N ASN A 68 -3.65 -15.45 6.83
CA ASN A 68 -4.64 -15.90 7.81
C ASN A 68 -5.09 -14.74 8.71
N LYS A 69 -4.19 -13.81 9.08
CA LYS A 69 -4.54 -12.59 9.83
C LYS A 69 -5.39 -11.62 9.02
N LEU A 70 -5.10 -11.41 7.74
CA LEU A 70 -5.96 -10.61 6.86
C LEU A 70 -7.37 -11.21 6.73
N GLN A 71 -7.48 -12.53 6.64
CA GLN A 71 -8.78 -13.22 6.65
C GLN A 71 -9.52 -13.03 7.97
N GLN A 72 -8.83 -13.06 9.12
CA GLN A 72 -9.44 -12.77 10.42
C GLN A 72 -9.96 -11.33 10.51
N LEU A 73 -9.20 -10.36 10.00
CA LEU A 73 -9.64 -8.95 9.96
C LEU A 73 -10.84 -8.77 9.04
N HIS A 74 -10.84 -9.43 7.88
CA HIS A 74 -12.00 -9.46 6.99
C HIS A 74 -13.26 -10.00 7.69
N GLN A 75 -13.13 -11.09 8.44
CA GLN A 75 -14.23 -11.64 9.24
C GLN A 75 -14.70 -10.69 10.34
N THR A 76 -13.79 -9.94 10.96
CA THR A 76 -14.16 -8.89 11.92
C THR A 76 -15.03 -7.83 11.25
N PHE A 77 -14.62 -7.33 10.08
CA PHE A 77 -15.42 -6.35 9.34
C PHE A 77 -16.75 -6.91 8.84
N SER A 78 -16.79 -8.17 8.38
CA SER A 78 -18.01 -8.78 7.84
C SER A 78 -19.11 -8.91 8.90
N ARG A 79 -18.75 -9.05 10.18
CA ARG A 79 -19.69 -9.06 11.31
C ARG A 79 -20.25 -7.68 11.66
N GLN A 80 -19.66 -6.60 11.15
CA GLN A 80 -20.14 -5.22 11.38
C GLN A 80 -21.10 -4.73 10.28
N VAL A 81 -21.31 -5.52 9.23
CA VAL A 81 -22.23 -5.20 8.12
C VAL A 81 -23.29 -6.29 8.00
N PRO A 82 -24.43 -6.04 7.33
CA PRO A 82 -25.43 -7.07 7.08
C PRO A 82 -24.82 -8.29 6.38
N GLU A 83 -25.32 -9.49 6.72
CA GLU A 83 -24.82 -10.73 6.15
C GLU A 83 -24.86 -10.70 4.62
N GLY A 84 -23.78 -11.18 4.01
CA GLY A 84 -23.61 -11.17 2.55
C GLY A 84 -23.26 -9.81 1.94
N ASN A 85 -23.22 -8.71 2.72
CA ASN A 85 -22.88 -7.40 2.17
C ASN A 85 -21.37 -7.09 2.17
N MET A 86 -20.53 -7.88 2.84
CA MET A 86 -19.08 -7.79 2.69
C MET A 86 -18.64 -8.63 1.49
N GLU A 87 -17.98 -8.00 0.51
CA GLU A 87 -17.33 -8.71 -0.59
C GLU A 87 -16.24 -9.65 -0.04
N PRO A 88 -16.09 -10.86 -0.58
CA PRO A 88 -15.03 -11.79 -0.16
C PRO A 88 -13.64 -11.17 -0.27
N LEU A 89 -12.75 -11.50 0.66
CA LEU A 89 -11.32 -11.24 0.48
C LEU A 89 -10.78 -12.21 -0.58
N THR A 90 -10.45 -11.69 -1.76
CA THR A 90 -9.85 -12.47 -2.84
C THR A 90 -8.33 -12.37 -2.79
N LEU A 91 -7.65 -13.52 -2.82
CA LEU A 91 -6.21 -13.61 -3.03
C LEU A 91 -5.95 -13.71 -4.53
N GLY A 92 -4.87 -13.09 -5.00
CA GLY A 92 -4.40 -13.33 -6.36
C GLY A 92 -3.55 -14.60 -6.41
N GLN A 93 -3.13 -15.01 -7.61
CA GLN A 93 -2.15 -16.08 -7.78
C GLN A 93 -0.97 -15.66 -8.65
N PHE A 94 0.22 -16.10 -8.26
CA PHE A 94 1.41 -16.08 -9.09
C PHE A 94 1.92 -17.52 -9.24
N ARG A 95 1.69 -18.10 -10.41
CA ARG A 95 1.85 -19.55 -10.65
C ARG A 95 0.97 -20.33 -9.66
N GLN A 96 1.56 -21.18 -8.82
CA GLN A 96 0.85 -21.94 -7.78
C GLN A 96 0.76 -21.22 -6.43
N PHE A 97 1.40 -20.06 -6.27
CA PHE A 97 1.52 -19.40 -4.97
C PHE A 97 0.46 -18.32 -4.79
N ASP A 98 -0.14 -18.29 -3.61
CA ASP A 98 -1.06 -17.23 -3.23
C ASP A 98 -0.34 -15.88 -3.12
N THR A 99 -1.07 -14.82 -3.48
CA THR A 99 -0.56 -13.45 -3.45
C THR A 99 -1.56 -12.50 -2.81
N VAL A 100 -1.04 -11.41 -2.27
CA VAL A 100 -1.85 -10.30 -1.75
C VAL A 100 -1.39 -9.02 -2.41
N GLU A 101 -2.34 -8.22 -2.89
CA GLU A 101 -2.08 -6.88 -3.40
C GLU A 101 -2.35 -5.82 -2.32
N PHE A 102 -1.41 -4.90 -2.19
CA PHE A 102 -1.51 -3.72 -1.33
C PHE A 102 -1.45 -2.48 -2.20
N ALA A 103 -2.42 -1.58 -2.05
CA ALA A 103 -2.58 -0.46 -2.97
C ALA A 103 -3.02 0.80 -2.24
N THR A 104 -2.44 1.95 -2.62
CA THR A 104 -2.82 3.26 -2.12
C THR A 104 -3.08 4.21 -3.27
N ARG A 105 -4.29 4.80 -3.28
CA ARG A 105 -4.67 5.78 -4.29
C ARG A 105 -3.85 7.05 -4.13
N TYR A 106 -3.48 7.67 -5.25
CA TYR A 106 -2.83 8.98 -5.22
C TYR A 106 -3.78 10.11 -4.82
N PHE A 107 -5.08 9.87 -4.94
CA PHE A 107 -6.10 10.89 -4.76
C PHE A 107 -7.22 10.46 -3.82
N THR A 108 -7.68 11.40 -3.02
CA THR A 108 -8.90 11.32 -2.21
C THR A 108 -9.93 12.30 -2.77
N SER A 109 -11.21 11.91 -2.79
CA SER A 109 -12.30 12.77 -3.23
C SER A 109 -12.61 13.82 -2.16
N ARG A 110 -12.81 15.09 -2.56
CA ARG A 110 -13.31 16.15 -1.67
C ARG A 110 -14.72 15.87 -1.12
N ARG A 111 -15.46 14.93 -1.70
CA ARG A 111 -16.73 14.47 -1.14
C ARG A 111 -16.53 13.54 0.05
N ASP A 112 -15.46 12.76 0.03
CA ASP A 112 -15.16 11.78 1.08
C ASP A 112 -14.40 12.45 2.24
N ASP A 113 -13.56 13.44 1.91
CA ASP A 113 -12.89 14.29 2.89
C ASP A 113 -12.92 15.77 2.45
N PRO A 114 -13.98 16.52 2.82
CA PRO A 114 -14.14 17.93 2.45
C PRO A 114 -13.06 18.84 3.02
N ASN A 115 -12.55 18.52 4.21
CA ASN A 115 -11.61 19.37 4.95
C ASN A 115 -10.17 18.85 4.91
N GLY A 116 -9.90 17.79 4.15
CA GLY A 116 -8.58 17.17 4.05
C GLY A 116 -7.48 18.13 3.65
N THR A 117 -6.34 18.03 4.30
CA THR A 117 -5.19 18.88 3.95
C THR A 117 -4.55 18.37 2.66
N GLU A 118 -4.44 19.24 1.67
CA GLU A 118 -3.74 18.94 0.43
C GLU A 118 -2.22 19.03 0.65
N MET A 119 -1.51 18.05 0.10
CA MET A 119 -0.07 17.93 0.18
C MET A 119 0.53 17.80 -1.23
N PRO A 120 1.71 18.38 -1.48
CA PRO A 120 2.39 18.21 -2.75
C PRO A 120 2.87 16.76 -2.92
N PHE A 121 2.93 16.31 -4.18
CA PHE A 121 3.59 15.06 -4.52
C PHE A 121 5.11 15.20 -4.39
N ASP A 122 5.77 14.14 -3.90
CA ASP A 122 7.24 14.07 -3.87
C ASP A 122 7.81 14.00 -5.30
N GLN A 123 9.00 14.58 -5.52
CA GLN A 123 9.65 14.61 -6.83
C GLN A 123 9.94 13.20 -7.38
N SER A 124 10.22 12.23 -6.50
CA SER A 124 10.40 10.83 -6.85
C SER A 124 9.10 10.14 -7.29
N THR A 125 7.95 10.72 -6.93
CA THR A 125 6.62 10.21 -7.32
C THR A 125 6.12 10.84 -8.60
N ASP A 126 6.18 12.17 -8.72
CA ASP A 126 5.60 12.93 -9.83
C ASP A 126 6.60 13.91 -10.47
N PRO A 127 7.70 13.42 -11.06
CA PRO A 127 8.82 14.26 -11.48
C PRO A 127 8.45 15.29 -12.56
N ASN A 128 7.42 14.99 -13.35
CA ASN A 128 6.92 15.83 -14.44
C ASN A 128 5.61 16.57 -14.09
N SER A 129 5.22 16.59 -12.81
CA SER A 129 4.00 17.22 -12.31
C SER A 129 2.72 16.75 -13.05
N VAL A 130 2.70 15.50 -13.48
CA VAL A 130 1.56 14.86 -14.16
C VAL A 130 0.40 14.69 -13.17
N LEU A 131 0.64 14.11 -12.00
CA LEU A 131 -0.38 13.92 -10.96
C LEU A 131 -0.83 15.27 -10.37
N ALA A 132 0.10 16.18 -10.12
CA ALA A 132 -0.21 17.53 -9.64
C ALA A 132 -1.15 18.27 -10.61
N ARG A 133 -0.91 18.18 -11.92
CA ARG A 133 -1.82 18.78 -12.92
C ARG A 133 -3.19 18.12 -12.96
N LEU A 134 -3.28 16.82 -12.68
CA LEU A 134 -4.58 16.12 -12.57
C LEU A 134 -5.39 16.57 -11.35
N ALA A 135 -4.74 16.94 -10.24
CA ALA A 135 -5.40 17.44 -9.02
C ALA A 135 -6.12 18.80 -9.20
N ASN A 136 -5.77 19.57 -10.24
CA ASN A 136 -6.26 20.95 -10.44
C ASN A 136 -7.79 21.11 -10.57
N ASN A 137 -8.54 20.03 -10.79
CA ASN A 137 -9.99 20.08 -10.91
C ASN A 137 -10.74 20.33 -9.58
N LYS A 138 -10.02 20.42 -8.45
CA LYS A 138 -10.55 20.63 -7.07
C LYS A 138 -11.54 19.57 -6.58
N LYS A 139 -11.82 18.52 -7.36
CA LYS A 139 -12.68 17.40 -6.96
C LYS A 139 -11.90 16.37 -6.15
N TYR A 140 -10.60 16.29 -6.40
CA TYR A 140 -9.69 15.33 -5.80
C TYR A 140 -8.47 16.06 -5.28
N PHE A 141 -7.87 15.54 -4.22
CA PHE A 141 -6.64 16.06 -3.63
C PHE A 141 -5.71 14.91 -3.23
N HIS A 142 -4.41 15.18 -3.17
CA HIS A 142 -3.44 14.30 -2.53
C HIS A 142 -3.25 14.76 -1.09
N GLY A 143 -3.36 13.85 -0.13
CA GLY A 143 -3.12 14.15 1.29
C GLY A 143 -2.26 13.08 1.95
N GLU A 144 -2.09 13.19 3.27
CA GLU A 144 -1.27 12.26 4.07
C GLU A 144 -1.67 10.80 3.84
N ASP A 145 -2.97 10.52 3.73
CA ASP A 145 -3.46 9.15 3.51
C ASP A 145 -3.14 8.56 2.14
N ASN A 146 -2.71 9.39 1.19
CA ASN A 146 -2.32 8.99 -0.15
C ASN A 146 -0.79 8.78 -0.28
N LYS A 147 -0.02 9.12 0.77
CA LYS A 147 1.44 9.00 0.77
C LYS A 147 1.89 7.58 1.09
N VAL A 148 2.92 7.11 0.37
CA VAL A 148 3.63 5.86 0.64
C VAL A 148 5.10 6.19 0.87
N LEU A 149 5.65 5.66 1.95
CA LEU A 149 7.07 5.81 2.30
C LEU A 149 7.91 4.69 1.70
N TYR A 150 9.10 5.02 1.24
CA TYR A 150 9.99 4.10 0.53
C TYR A 150 11.36 4.05 1.20
N TYR A 151 11.75 2.86 1.65
CA TYR A 151 13.03 2.66 2.34
C TYR A 151 13.84 1.53 1.73
N ALA A 152 15.16 1.54 1.97
CA ALA A 152 16.00 0.36 1.79
C ALA A 152 16.82 0.11 3.06
N LEU A 153 16.89 -1.16 3.45
CA LEU A 153 17.77 -1.64 4.50
C LEU A 153 19.21 -1.64 3.97
N LYS A 154 20.12 -0.92 4.63
CA LYS A 154 21.53 -0.84 4.25
C LYS A 154 22.42 -1.07 5.46
N HIS A 155 23.56 -1.73 5.23
CA HIS A 155 24.66 -1.79 6.17
C HIS A 155 25.54 -0.55 5.98
N VAL A 156 25.70 0.26 7.03
CA VAL A 156 26.57 1.45 6.99
C VAL A 156 28.05 1.03 7.14
N ASN A 157 28.28 -0.04 7.90
CA ASN A 157 29.55 -0.75 8.08
C ASN A 157 29.23 -2.17 8.64
N ASP A 158 30.19 -3.09 8.56
CA ASP A 158 29.99 -4.50 8.96
C ASP A 158 29.70 -4.66 10.46
N GLU A 159 30.03 -3.66 11.29
CA GLU A 159 29.89 -3.71 12.74
C GLU A 159 28.58 -3.09 13.25
N SER A 160 27.87 -2.28 12.46
CA SER A 160 26.61 -1.65 12.88
C SER A 160 25.38 -2.45 12.45
N PRO A 161 24.30 -2.44 13.25
CA PRO A 161 23.03 -2.99 12.81
C PRO A 161 22.55 -2.25 11.56
N PRO A 162 21.96 -2.97 10.60
CA PRO A 162 21.49 -2.34 9.37
C PRO A 162 20.39 -1.31 9.66
N ARG A 163 20.33 -0.26 8.85
CA ARG A 163 19.40 0.87 9.02
C ARG A 163 18.59 1.09 7.74
N PHE A 164 17.39 1.64 7.91
CA PHE A 164 16.55 2.06 6.80
C PHE A 164 16.90 3.47 6.36
N PHE A 165 17.02 3.66 5.05
CA PHE A 165 17.25 4.97 4.41
C PHE A 165 16.19 5.22 3.36
N ASP A 166 15.76 6.47 3.21
CA ASP A 166 14.86 6.85 2.13
C ASP A 166 15.44 6.48 0.76
N VAL A 167 14.60 5.95 -0.11
CA VAL A 167 14.96 5.58 -1.48
C VAL A 167 13.88 5.99 -2.47
N ASP A 168 14.26 6.05 -3.75
CA ASP A 168 13.32 6.29 -4.83
C ASP A 168 12.49 5.00 -5.10
N PRO A 169 11.15 5.10 -5.26
CA PRO A 169 10.30 3.97 -5.63
C PRO A 169 10.73 3.24 -6.92
N ALA A 170 11.46 3.92 -7.82
CA ALA A 170 12.03 3.31 -9.03
C ALA A 170 13.04 2.19 -8.73
N GLN A 171 13.63 2.16 -7.53
CA GLN A 171 14.64 1.16 -7.17
C GLN A 171 14.04 -0.24 -6.98
N PHE A 172 12.76 -0.35 -6.64
CA PHE A 172 12.10 -1.63 -6.39
C PHE A 172 11.85 -2.42 -7.68
N ARG A 173 12.12 -3.72 -7.66
CA ARG A 173 12.00 -4.66 -8.78
C ARG A 173 11.14 -5.86 -8.41
N VAL A 174 10.55 -6.49 -9.42
CA VAL A 174 9.94 -7.83 -9.26
C VAL A 174 11.06 -8.81 -8.91
N GLY A 175 10.87 -9.56 -7.83
CA GLY A 175 11.88 -10.46 -7.25
C GLY A 175 12.49 -9.94 -5.94
N ASP A 176 12.33 -8.66 -5.61
CA ASP A 176 12.85 -8.09 -4.37
C ASP A 176 12.12 -8.66 -3.15
N ILE A 177 12.89 -8.96 -2.09
CA ILE A 177 12.35 -9.26 -0.76
C ILE A 177 12.13 -7.93 -0.04
N VAL A 178 10.88 -7.69 0.35
CA VAL A 178 10.45 -6.43 0.95
C VAL A 178 9.70 -6.64 2.24
N LYS A 179 9.71 -5.61 3.09
CA LYS A 179 8.75 -5.42 4.17
C LYS A 179 7.75 -4.36 3.74
N VAL A 180 6.45 -4.66 3.84
CA VAL A 180 5.39 -3.68 3.72
C VAL A 180 4.82 -3.34 5.08
N GLN A 181 4.41 -2.09 5.24
CA GLN A 181 3.44 -1.70 6.27
C GLN A 181 2.14 -1.29 5.60
N ILE A 182 1.03 -1.75 6.18
CA ILE A 182 -0.30 -1.52 5.66
C ILE A 182 -1.26 -1.09 6.76
N THR A 183 -2.33 -0.42 6.37
CA THR A 183 -3.53 -0.29 7.20
C THR A 183 -4.72 -0.93 6.47
N THR A 184 -5.70 -1.42 7.22
CA THR A 184 -6.89 -2.06 6.65
C THR A 184 -8.14 -1.29 7.02
N ALA A 185 -9.05 -1.14 6.07
CA ALA A 185 -10.32 -0.49 6.28
C ALA A 185 -11.46 -1.19 5.55
N ALA A 186 -12.68 -1.05 6.05
CA ALA A 186 -13.89 -1.39 5.29
C ALA A 186 -14.46 -0.12 4.65
N VAL A 187 -14.75 -0.19 3.36
CA VAL A 187 -15.33 0.91 2.58
C VAL A 187 -16.62 0.46 1.90
N PRO A 188 -17.66 1.32 1.85
CA PRO A 188 -18.85 1.03 1.07
C PRO A 188 -18.50 1.09 -0.43
N ILE A 189 -19.09 0.19 -1.19
CA ILE A 189 -19.05 0.15 -2.65
C ILE A 189 -20.49 0.17 -3.19
N LYS A 190 -20.65 0.07 -4.52
CA LYS A 190 -21.99 0.07 -5.15
C LYS A 190 -22.87 -1.07 -4.61
N ASN A 191 -24.18 -0.96 -4.80
CA ASN A 191 -25.16 -2.00 -4.45
C ASN A 191 -25.21 -2.36 -2.95
N ASN A 192 -24.97 -1.38 -2.06
CA ASN A 192 -24.94 -1.56 -0.60
C ASN A 192 -23.95 -2.63 -0.12
N LYS A 193 -22.91 -2.91 -0.92
CA LYS A 193 -21.82 -3.80 -0.54
C LYS A 193 -20.71 -3.01 0.15
N PHE A 194 -19.84 -3.73 0.84
CA PHE A 194 -18.64 -3.24 1.47
C PHE A 194 -17.46 -4.06 0.98
N LYS A 195 -16.28 -3.45 0.92
CA LYS A 195 -15.03 -4.13 0.59
C LYS A 195 -14.00 -3.80 1.66
N MET A 196 -13.27 -4.81 2.12
CA MET A 196 -12.03 -4.59 2.87
C MET A 196 -10.94 -4.17 1.88
N ILE A 197 -10.28 -3.06 2.16
CA ILE A 197 -9.11 -2.59 1.43
C ILE A 197 -7.89 -2.65 2.35
N SER A 198 -6.73 -2.93 1.74
CA SER A 198 -5.43 -2.91 2.42
C SER A 198 -4.57 -1.82 1.78
N GLN A 199 -4.44 -0.69 2.49
CA GLN A 199 -3.70 0.48 2.03
C GLN A 199 -2.22 0.27 2.29
N LEU A 200 -1.41 0.43 1.25
CA LEU A 200 0.05 0.46 1.36
C LEU A 200 0.46 1.76 2.06
N ARG A 201 1.21 1.69 3.15
CA ARG A 201 1.74 2.87 3.86
C ARG A 201 3.25 3.02 3.71
N CYS A 202 3.95 1.89 3.70
CA CYS A 202 5.39 1.84 3.60
C CYS A 202 5.83 0.60 2.83
N LEU A 203 6.87 0.75 2.02
CA LEU A 203 7.56 -0.33 1.33
C LEU A 203 9.06 -0.19 1.59
N ALA A 204 9.65 -1.22 2.19
CA ALA A 204 11.07 -1.24 2.53
C ALA A 204 11.77 -2.43 1.86
N LEU A 205 12.81 -2.15 1.06
CA LEU A 205 13.67 -3.16 0.47
C LEU A 205 14.51 -3.81 1.57
N LEU A 206 14.41 -5.13 1.72
CA LEU A 206 15.22 -5.89 2.67
C LEU A 206 16.40 -6.54 1.97
N ASP A 207 16.15 -7.12 0.80
CA ASP A 207 17.15 -7.83 0.01
C ASP A 207 16.77 -7.78 -1.48
N GLY A 208 17.66 -7.21 -2.29
CA GLY A 208 17.57 -7.11 -3.75
C GLY A 208 18.59 -8.00 -4.49
N THR A 209 19.33 -8.85 -3.77
CA THR A 209 20.43 -9.64 -4.35
C THR A 209 20.01 -10.46 -5.57
N PHE A 210 18.77 -10.96 -5.59
CA PHE A 210 18.22 -11.74 -6.71
C PHE A 210 17.89 -10.90 -7.95
N THR A 211 17.73 -9.59 -7.82
CA THR A 211 17.44 -8.66 -8.93
C THR A 211 18.65 -7.82 -9.33
N ASP A 212 19.68 -7.80 -8.48
CA ASP A 212 20.99 -7.16 -8.74
C ASP A 212 21.87 -7.96 -9.73
N VAL A 213 21.60 -9.25 -9.96
CA VAL A 213 22.43 -10.17 -10.80
C VAL A 213 22.38 -9.88 -12.32
N SER A 214 21.89 -8.71 -12.76
CA SER A 214 21.74 -8.37 -14.18
C SER A 214 22.84 -7.47 -14.76
N ILE A 215 23.87 -7.11 -13.99
CA ILE A 215 25.04 -6.40 -14.52
C ILE A 215 26.26 -7.31 -14.31
N PRO A 216 26.63 -8.16 -15.27
CA PRO A 216 27.96 -8.72 -15.26
C PRO A 216 28.95 -7.55 -15.32
N TYR A 217 29.77 -7.41 -14.28
CA TYR A 217 31.01 -6.66 -14.37
C TYR A 217 31.79 -7.26 -15.54
N GLN A 218 31.91 -6.50 -16.63
CA GLN A 218 32.98 -6.70 -17.59
C GLN A 218 34.17 -5.90 -17.07
N ASP A 219 35.13 -6.60 -16.47
CA ASP A 219 36.55 -6.24 -16.50
C ASP A 219 37.32 -7.44 -17.06
#